data_AF-A0A2H9PL33-F1
#
_entry.id   AF-A0A2H9PL33-F1
#
_cell.length_a   1.000
_cell.length_b   1.000
_cell.length_c   1.000
_cell.angle_alpha   90.00
_cell.angle_beta   90.00
_cell.angle_gamma   90.00
#
_symmetry.space_group_name_H-M   'P 1'
#
loop_
_entity.id
_entity.type
_entity.pdbx_description
1 polymer ?
#
loop_
_entity_poly.entity_id
_entity_poly.type
_entity_poly.pdbx_seq_one_letter_code
_entity_poly.pdbx_strand_id
1 'polypeptide(L)'
;MSAQSHSPGDHGGHGGSSVSGGSDGPPGKPAFTTPIVIGLEIHAELKTKTKLFCRCPTGSATADGKGAVDGSESPNTRTCPICLGMPGSKPVLNKLALQHGLLLSLACNCEIAPTLVFSRKSYFYPDLAKNYQITQYELPLGSDGKVVVGGKPVGITRVHLEEDPASLVHPSGVGGSRFVLIDYNRSGNPLAEIVSAPDMASPAEARDFLNWLLTTLDYLGIFAKDAIIKADANVSIKESGYTRVEIKNITGFKEIERALAYEAERQRKDVDGVVQETRSWDALAGVTRSMRTKETEQDYG
;
A
#
# COMPACT_ATOMS: atom_id res chain seq x y z
N MET A 1 2.98 55.89 81.83
CA MET A 1 4.25 56.52 81.46
C MET A 1 4.30 56.59 79.94
N SER A 2 4.41 57.81 79.41
CA SER A 2 4.95 58.17 78.08
C SER A 2 4.27 57.54 76.84
N ALA A 3 3.32 58.19 76.17
CA ALA A 3 3.41 59.35 75.28
C ALA A 3 3.67 58.99 73.79
N GLN A 4 2.78 59.51 72.95
CA GLN A 4 3.02 60.01 71.57
C GLN A 4 3.28 58.95 70.47
N SER A 5 2.96 59.12 69.18
CA SER A 5 2.12 60.05 68.39
C SER A 5 2.38 59.71 66.91
N HIS A 6 1.34 59.82 66.07
CA HIS A 6 1.39 60.30 64.67
C HIS A 6 2.03 59.44 63.54
N SER A 7 1.20 59.23 62.51
CA SER A 7 1.44 59.03 61.06
C SER A 7 2.48 60.01 60.48
N PRO A 8 3.02 59.91 59.23
CA PRO A 8 2.35 59.52 57.96
C PRO A 8 3.26 58.83 56.90
N GLY A 9 2.77 58.62 55.68
CA GLY A 9 3.65 58.51 54.49
C GLY A 9 3.13 57.62 53.37
N ASP A 10 2.48 58.24 52.39
CA ASP A 10 2.26 57.72 51.04
C ASP A 10 3.42 58.19 50.14
N HIS A 11 3.98 57.28 49.32
CA HIS A 11 4.83 57.62 48.17
C HIS A 11 4.79 56.48 47.13
N GLY A 12 4.36 56.84 45.91
CA GLY A 12 4.25 55.95 44.77
C GLY A 12 5.54 55.69 43.97
N GLY A 13 5.40 54.94 42.88
CA GLY A 13 6.44 54.77 41.87
C GLY A 13 6.22 53.63 40.87
N HIS A 14 5.76 53.99 39.68
CA HIS A 14 6.06 53.46 38.33
C HIS A 14 6.00 51.96 37.98
N GLY A 15 5.20 51.68 36.93
CA GLY A 15 5.71 51.16 35.66
C GLY A 15 5.48 49.68 35.36
N GLY A 16 4.82 49.38 34.24
CA GLY A 16 4.88 48.04 33.62
C GLY A 16 3.59 47.59 32.95
N SER A 17 3.38 48.05 31.72
CA SER A 17 2.44 47.47 30.75
C SER A 17 2.75 45.99 30.50
N SER A 18 1.85 45.09 30.91
CA SER A 18 1.92 43.67 30.57
C SER A 18 1.25 43.41 29.21
N VAL A 19 2.09 43.24 28.19
CA VAL A 19 1.71 42.72 26.88
C VAL A 19 1.38 41.23 27.02
N SER A 20 0.14 40.87 26.70
CA SER A 20 -0.31 39.49 26.55
C SER A 20 0.38 38.83 25.35
N GLY A 21 1.36 37.99 25.61
CA GLY A 21 2.00 37.14 24.59
C GLY A 21 1.08 35.98 24.22
N GLY A 22 0.31 36.15 23.15
CA GLY A 22 -0.27 35.02 22.41
C GLY A 22 0.85 34.29 21.68
N SER A 23 1.09 33.04 22.03
CA SER A 23 1.97 32.15 21.28
C SER A 23 1.23 31.67 20.04
N ASP A 24 1.30 32.45 18.96
CA ASP A 24 0.95 31.98 17.62
C ASP A 24 1.99 30.95 17.18
N GLY A 25 1.70 29.69 17.51
CA GLY A 25 2.32 28.57 16.83
C GLY A 25 2.03 28.62 15.33
N PRO A 26 2.91 28.06 14.49
CA PRO A 26 2.69 28.07 13.04
C PRO A 26 1.30 27.47 12.73
N PRO A 27 0.55 28.04 11.77
CA PRO A 27 -0.78 27.56 11.45
C PRO A 27 -0.70 26.06 11.16
N GLY A 28 -1.42 25.28 11.98
CA GLY A 28 -1.58 23.86 11.74
C GLY A 28 -2.08 23.68 10.30
N LYS A 29 -1.50 22.70 9.58
CA LYS A 29 -1.95 22.35 8.23
C LYS A 29 -3.49 22.27 8.25
N PRO A 30 -4.20 22.97 7.34
CA PRO A 30 -5.65 22.97 7.36
C PRO A 30 -6.15 21.53 7.33
N ALA A 31 -7.04 21.19 8.27
CA ALA A 31 -7.72 19.91 8.28
C ALA A 31 -8.46 19.74 6.94
N PHE A 32 -8.57 18.51 6.45
CA PHE A 32 -9.33 18.20 5.24
C PHE A 32 -10.79 18.61 5.44
N THR A 33 -11.20 19.74 4.85
CA THR A 33 -12.57 20.30 4.97
C THR A 33 -13.56 19.70 3.98
N THR A 34 -13.04 18.90 3.05
CA THR A 34 -13.73 18.28 1.93
C THR A 34 -13.95 16.80 2.22
N PRO A 35 -15.13 16.23 1.90
CA PRO A 35 -15.29 14.78 1.89
C PRO A 35 -14.34 14.13 0.88
N ILE A 36 -13.43 13.31 1.39
CA ILE A 36 -12.47 12.51 0.63
C ILE A 36 -12.96 11.07 0.62
N VAL A 37 -12.71 10.37 -0.48
CA VAL A 37 -13.00 8.94 -0.62
C VAL A 37 -11.72 8.23 -1.05
N ILE A 38 -11.29 7.27 -0.24
CA ILE A 38 -10.05 6.50 -0.43
C ILE A 38 -10.36 5.00 -0.44
N GLY A 39 -9.79 4.30 -1.41
CA GLY A 39 -9.71 2.84 -1.47
C GLY A 39 -8.26 2.40 -1.66
N LEU A 40 -7.91 1.23 -1.12
CA LEU A 40 -6.56 0.68 -1.20
C LEU A 40 -6.59 -0.70 -1.85
N GLU A 41 -5.61 -0.96 -2.70
CA GLU A 41 -5.30 -2.28 -3.25
C GLU A 41 -3.92 -2.68 -2.75
N ILE A 42 -3.88 -3.72 -1.92
CA ILE A 42 -2.70 -4.06 -1.13
C ILE A 42 -2.24 -5.45 -1.52
N HIS A 43 -0.97 -5.56 -1.91
CA HIS A 43 -0.33 -6.84 -2.19
C HIS A 43 0.58 -7.23 -1.04
N ALA A 44 0.33 -8.39 -0.44
CA ALA A 44 1.11 -8.94 0.65
C ALA A 44 1.74 -10.28 0.25
N GLU A 45 3.06 -10.39 0.32
CA GLU A 45 3.76 -11.67 0.10
C GLU A 45 3.49 -12.64 1.27
N LEU A 46 2.93 -13.80 0.95
CA LEU A 46 2.60 -14.83 1.94
C LEU A 46 3.84 -15.63 2.33
N LYS A 47 4.04 -15.75 3.64
CA LYS A 47 5.14 -16.51 4.26
C LYS A 47 4.99 -18.00 4.01
N THR A 48 5.57 -18.49 2.94
CA THR A 48 5.59 -19.91 2.58
C THR A 48 7.01 -20.35 2.29
N LYS A 49 7.29 -21.66 2.26
CA LYS A 49 8.62 -22.18 1.92
C LYS A 49 8.86 -22.31 0.41
N THR A 50 7.79 -22.39 -0.37
CA THR A 50 7.82 -22.64 -1.81
C THR A 50 6.86 -21.72 -2.53
N LYS A 51 7.16 -21.41 -3.79
CA LYS A 51 6.35 -20.56 -4.67
C LYS A 51 4.90 -21.06 -4.82
N LEU A 52 4.02 -20.21 -5.35
CA LEU A 52 2.58 -20.46 -5.41
C LEU A 52 2.23 -21.66 -6.31
N PHE A 53 2.96 -21.82 -7.41
CA PHE A 53 2.65 -22.83 -8.43
C PHE A 53 3.79 -23.83 -8.70
N CYS A 54 4.89 -23.78 -7.94
CA CYS A 54 6.02 -24.71 -8.09
C CYS A 54 6.77 -24.92 -6.77
N ARG A 55 7.76 -25.82 -6.78
CA ARG A 55 8.53 -26.20 -5.58
C ARG A 55 9.79 -25.36 -5.35
N CYS A 56 10.05 -24.36 -6.19
CA CYS A 56 11.18 -23.44 -5.96
C CYS A 56 10.99 -22.71 -4.63
N PRO A 57 12.07 -22.44 -3.88
CA PRO A 57 11.98 -21.72 -2.63
C PRO A 57 11.62 -20.24 -2.84
N THR A 58 10.88 -19.69 -1.89
CA THR A 58 10.62 -18.25 -1.72
C THR A 58 11.79 -17.58 -0.98
N GLY A 59 11.80 -16.24 -0.93
CA GLY A 59 12.83 -15.48 -0.22
C GLY A 59 12.81 -15.75 1.28
N SER A 60 11.63 -15.89 1.86
CA SER A 60 11.44 -16.25 3.28
C SER A 60 11.94 -17.66 3.65
N ALA A 61 12.29 -18.49 2.67
CA ALA A 61 12.84 -19.82 2.89
C ALA A 61 14.38 -19.88 2.91
N THR A 62 15.08 -18.79 2.58
CA THR A 62 16.56 -18.74 2.60
C THR A 62 17.09 -18.66 4.03
N ALA A 63 18.37 -19.03 4.24
CA ALA A 63 18.97 -19.16 5.57
C ALA A 63 18.99 -17.85 6.38
N ASP A 64 18.99 -16.71 5.68
CA ASP A 64 18.92 -15.35 6.22
C ASP A 64 17.48 -14.83 6.34
N GLY A 65 16.48 -15.57 5.85
CA GLY A 65 15.06 -15.17 5.80
C GLY A 65 14.75 -14.01 4.84
N LYS A 66 15.77 -13.49 4.16
CA LYS A 66 15.75 -12.23 3.40
C LYS A 66 15.80 -12.42 1.89
N GLY A 67 15.77 -13.67 1.39
CA GLY A 67 16.18 -14.03 0.04
C GLY A 67 15.64 -13.09 -1.04
N ALA A 68 16.49 -12.14 -1.45
CA ALA A 68 16.33 -11.07 -2.44
C ALA A 68 15.99 -9.63 -1.98
N VAL A 69 15.77 -9.32 -0.69
CA VAL A 69 15.45 -7.93 -0.28
C VAL A 69 16.68 -7.00 -0.28
N ASP A 70 17.90 -7.53 -0.14
CA ASP A 70 19.16 -6.76 -0.04
C ASP A 70 20.18 -7.04 -1.16
N GLY A 71 19.82 -7.84 -2.17
CA GLY A 71 20.73 -8.19 -3.27
C GLY A 71 21.87 -9.15 -2.89
N SER A 72 21.78 -9.83 -1.73
CA SER A 72 22.77 -10.83 -1.28
C SER A 72 22.74 -12.15 -2.07
N GLU A 73 21.65 -12.43 -2.80
CA GLU A 73 21.49 -13.66 -3.59
C GLU A 73 21.89 -13.45 -5.06
N SER A 74 22.51 -14.46 -5.67
CA SER A 74 22.76 -14.45 -7.12
C SER A 74 21.44 -14.50 -7.90
N PRO A 75 21.31 -13.76 -9.01
CA PRO A 75 20.07 -13.71 -9.78
C PRO A 75 19.75 -15.06 -10.43
N ASN A 76 18.45 -15.35 -10.57
CA ASN A 76 17.89 -16.51 -11.28
C ASN A 76 18.24 -17.91 -10.71
N THR A 77 18.63 -18.01 -9.44
CA THR A 77 18.98 -19.27 -8.73
C THR A 77 17.77 -20.07 -8.25
N ARG A 78 16.66 -19.43 -7.90
CA ARG A 78 15.42 -20.05 -7.37
C ARG A 78 14.35 -20.19 -8.44
N THR A 79 14.75 -20.75 -9.57
CA THR A 79 13.92 -20.85 -10.77
C THR A 79 13.74 -22.30 -11.22
N CYS A 80 12.68 -22.56 -11.99
CA CYS A 80 12.41 -23.86 -12.62
C CYS A 80 11.56 -23.63 -13.88
N PRO A 81 11.35 -24.69 -14.70
CA PRO A 81 10.53 -24.59 -15.91
C PRO A 81 9.13 -23.99 -15.69
N ILE A 82 8.50 -24.20 -14.53
CA ILE A 82 7.15 -23.68 -14.23
C ILE A 82 7.16 -22.16 -14.04
N CYS A 83 7.98 -21.64 -13.12
CA CYS A 83 7.99 -20.20 -12.85
C CYS A 83 8.66 -19.40 -13.98
N LEU A 84 9.47 -20.05 -14.82
CA LEU A 84 10.02 -19.47 -16.05
C LEU A 84 9.09 -19.62 -17.26
N GLY A 85 7.90 -20.22 -17.11
CA GLY A 85 6.96 -20.37 -18.23
C GLY A 85 7.48 -21.21 -19.40
N MET A 86 8.40 -22.15 -19.15
CA MET A 86 8.98 -22.98 -20.20
C MET A 86 7.91 -23.89 -20.84
N PRO A 87 8.05 -24.21 -22.14
CA PRO A 87 7.11 -25.06 -22.86
C PRO A 87 6.85 -26.40 -22.14
N GLY A 88 5.57 -26.77 -22.02
CA GLY A 88 5.14 -28.04 -21.41
C GLY A 88 5.07 -28.03 -19.88
N SER A 89 5.49 -26.96 -19.21
CA SER A 89 5.36 -26.83 -17.75
C SER A 89 3.90 -26.69 -17.31
N LYS A 90 3.57 -27.17 -16.09
CA LYS A 90 2.21 -27.12 -15.53
C LYS A 90 2.24 -26.61 -14.08
N PRO A 91 1.40 -25.63 -13.71
CA PRO A 91 1.36 -25.10 -12.35
C PRO A 91 0.75 -26.13 -11.37
N VAL A 92 1.26 -26.15 -10.14
CA VAL A 92 0.73 -26.97 -9.03
C VAL A 92 0.57 -26.08 -7.81
N LEU A 93 -0.68 -25.89 -7.38
CA LEU A 93 -1.02 -24.97 -6.29
C LEU A 93 -0.37 -25.37 -4.96
N ASN A 94 0.21 -24.38 -4.29
CA ASN A 94 0.74 -24.50 -2.94
C ASN A 94 -0.40 -24.50 -1.91
N LYS A 95 -0.58 -25.65 -1.23
CA LYS A 95 -1.60 -25.83 -0.19
C LYS A 95 -1.48 -24.83 0.96
N LEU A 96 -0.26 -24.49 1.39
CA LEU A 96 -0.05 -23.57 2.51
C LEU A 96 -0.42 -22.13 2.11
N ALA A 97 -0.09 -21.71 0.88
CA ALA A 97 -0.49 -20.40 0.36
C ALA A 97 -2.03 -20.27 0.33
N LEU A 98 -2.73 -21.32 -0.10
CA LEU A 98 -4.20 -21.37 -0.06
C LEU A 98 -4.74 -21.23 1.38
N GLN A 99 -4.17 -21.97 2.33
CA GLN A 99 -4.56 -21.88 3.74
C GLN A 99 -4.34 -20.47 4.31
N HIS A 100 -3.24 -19.82 3.96
CA HIS A 100 -2.95 -18.44 4.38
C HIS A 100 -3.95 -17.44 3.79
N GLY A 101 -4.27 -17.55 2.50
CA GLY A 101 -5.31 -16.74 1.86
C GLY A 101 -6.69 -16.91 2.50
N LEU A 102 -7.05 -18.14 2.87
CA LEU A 102 -8.32 -18.42 3.57
C LEU A 102 -8.33 -17.82 4.97
N LEU A 103 -7.24 -17.94 5.74
CA LEU A 103 -7.12 -17.32 7.06
C LEU A 103 -7.27 -15.80 6.99
N LEU A 104 -6.62 -15.17 6.00
CA LEU A 104 -6.74 -13.74 5.76
C LEU A 104 -8.17 -13.35 5.40
N SER A 105 -8.81 -14.08 4.48
CA SER A 105 -10.20 -13.83 4.06
C SER A 105 -11.16 -13.92 5.26
N LEU A 106 -10.99 -14.91 6.14
CA LEU A 106 -11.78 -15.04 7.37
C LEU A 106 -11.50 -13.90 8.36
N ALA A 107 -10.24 -13.48 8.51
CA ALA A 107 -9.89 -12.34 9.38
C ALA A 107 -10.45 -11.01 8.87
N CYS A 108 -10.63 -10.88 7.55
CA CYS A 108 -11.33 -9.78 6.89
C CYS A 108 -12.87 -9.91 6.96
N ASN A 109 -13.40 -10.95 7.60
CA ASN A 109 -14.82 -11.31 7.63
C ASN A 109 -15.45 -11.45 6.23
N CYS A 110 -14.70 -11.93 5.25
CA CYS A 110 -15.19 -12.17 3.90
C CYS A 110 -16.08 -13.42 3.83
N GLU A 111 -16.99 -13.44 2.87
CA GLU A 111 -17.64 -14.65 2.38
C GLU A 111 -16.65 -15.45 1.56
N ILE A 112 -16.46 -16.73 1.88
CA ILE A 112 -15.48 -17.60 1.20
C ILE A 112 -16.12 -18.22 -0.04
N ALA A 113 -15.43 -18.15 -1.18
CA ALA A 113 -15.91 -18.75 -2.41
C ALA A 113 -16.06 -20.28 -2.27
N PRO A 114 -17.18 -20.88 -2.72
CA PRO A 114 -17.40 -22.33 -2.61
C PRO A 114 -16.55 -23.14 -3.60
N THR A 115 -15.94 -22.47 -4.58
CA THR A 115 -15.10 -23.09 -5.61
C THR A 115 -13.89 -22.21 -5.84
N LEU A 116 -12.73 -22.86 -5.99
CA LEU A 116 -11.47 -22.18 -6.26
C LEU A 116 -11.23 -22.13 -7.77
N VAL A 117 -11.18 -20.91 -8.32
CA VAL A 117 -10.87 -20.65 -9.73
C VAL A 117 -9.65 -19.73 -9.80
N PHE A 118 -8.72 -20.05 -10.70
CA PHE A 118 -7.61 -19.18 -11.08
C PHE A 118 -7.76 -18.79 -12.54
N SER A 119 -7.46 -17.54 -12.82
CA SER A 119 -7.60 -16.87 -14.12
C SER A 119 -6.22 -16.46 -14.61
N ARG A 120 -6.10 -16.20 -15.92
CA ARG A 120 -4.85 -15.74 -16.53
C ARG A 120 -5.02 -14.28 -16.94
N LYS A 121 -4.44 -13.36 -16.16
CA LYS A 121 -4.37 -11.94 -16.52
C LYS A 121 -3.24 -11.77 -17.54
N SER A 122 -3.59 -11.56 -18.81
CA SER A 122 -2.62 -11.67 -19.91
C SER A 122 -2.00 -10.33 -20.25
N TYR A 123 -0.68 -10.18 -20.09
CA TYR A 123 0.04 -8.98 -20.47
C TYR A 123 1.51 -9.26 -20.81
N PHE A 124 2.05 -8.46 -21.73
CA PHE A 124 3.42 -8.62 -22.20
C PHE A 124 4.33 -7.64 -21.48
N TYR A 125 5.08 -8.16 -20.50
CA TYR A 125 6.11 -7.38 -19.82
C TYR A 125 7.32 -8.27 -19.49
N PRO A 126 8.57 -7.75 -19.53
CA PRO A 126 9.76 -8.58 -19.42
C PRO A 126 9.92 -9.33 -18.10
N ASP A 127 9.23 -8.93 -17.03
CA ASP A 127 9.24 -9.60 -15.73
C ASP A 127 8.27 -10.77 -15.61
N LEU A 128 7.49 -11.05 -16.66
CA LEU A 128 6.47 -12.08 -16.68
C LEU A 128 6.70 -13.05 -17.85
N ALA A 129 7.58 -14.03 -17.63
CA ALA A 129 8.00 -14.99 -18.67
C ALA A 129 6.85 -15.76 -19.35
N LYS A 130 5.71 -15.92 -18.66
CA LYS A 130 4.53 -16.62 -19.18
C LYS A 130 3.66 -15.76 -20.11
N ASN A 131 3.87 -14.44 -20.14
CA ASN A 131 2.96 -13.45 -20.74
C ASN A 131 1.53 -13.44 -20.15
N TYR A 132 1.35 -14.11 -19.01
CA TYR A 132 0.17 -13.98 -18.17
C TYR A 132 0.54 -14.24 -16.72
N GLN A 133 -0.17 -13.57 -15.82
CA GLN A 133 -0.09 -13.78 -14.39
C GLN A 133 -1.26 -14.69 -14.00
N ILE A 134 -0.98 -15.76 -13.27
CA ILE A 134 -2.03 -16.57 -12.67
C ILE A 134 -2.51 -15.85 -11.41
N THR A 135 -3.75 -15.37 -11.46
CA THR A 135 -4.44 -14.62 -10.41
C THR A 135 -5.87 -15.19 -10.24
N GLN A 136 -6.78 -14.50 -9.56
CA GLN A 136 -8.20 -14.82 -9.57
C GLN A 136 -8.96 -13.57 -9.97
N TYR A 137 -9.73 -13.63 -11.06
CA TYR A 137 -10.51 -12.49 -11.54
C TYR A 137 -12.00 -12.63 -11.20
N GLU A 138 -12.66 -13.64 -11.76
CA GLU A 138 -14.10 -13.84 -11.69
C GLU A 138 -14.58 -14.25 -10.29
N LEU A 139 -13.85 -15.15 -9.65
CA LEU A 139 -14.15 -15.67 -8.31
C LEU A 139 -12.94 -15.47 -7.39
N PRO A 140 -12.88 -14.37 -6.61
CA PRO A 140 -11.84 -14.21 -5.60
C PRO A 140 -11.96 -15.27 -4.51
N LEU A 141 -10.91 -15.44 -3.70
CA LEU A 141 -10.93 -16.39 -2.59
C LEU A 141 -11.95 -16.01 -1.51
N GLY A 142 -12.07 -14.71 -1.23
CA GLY A 142 -13.13 -14.14 -0.40
C GLY A 142 -13.64 -12.82 -0.94
N SER A 143 -14.92 -12.52 -0.74
CA SER A 143 -15.59 -11.27 -1.13
C SER A 143 -16.42 -10.69 0.00
N ASP A 144 -16.88 -9.44 -0.17
CA ASP A 144 -17.89 -8.81 0.69
C ASP A 144 -17.54 -8.80 2.19
N GLY A 145 -16.26 -8.65 2.49
CA GLY A 145 -15.75 -8.58 3.84
C GLY A 145 -15.95 -7.22 4.49
N LYS A 146 -15.73 -7.16 5.80
CA LYS A 146 -15.87 -5.94 6.59
C LYS A 146 -15.07 -6.00 7.87
N VAL A 147 -14.34 -4.93 8.14
CA VAL A 147 -13.52 -4.79 9.36
C VAL A 147 -13.86 -3.49 10.06
N VAL A 148 -13.60 -3.42 11.37
CA VAL A 148 -13.80 -2.20 12.16
C VAL A 148 -12.44 -1.64 12.54
N VAL A 149 -12.12 -0.46 12.03
CA VAL A 149 -10.85 0.23 12.24
C VAL A 149 -11.15 1.61 12.81
N GLY A 150 -10.53 1.95 13.94
CA GLY A 150 -10.80 3.25 14.60
C GLY A 150 -12.27 3.47 14.99
N GLY A 151 -13.03 2.39 15.22
CA GLY A 151 -14.47 2.45 15.50
C GLY A 151 -15.36 2.65 14.26
N LYS A 152 -14.78 2.72 13.05
CA LYS A 152 -15.50 2.88 11.79
C LYS A 152 -15.43 1.59 10.96
N PRO A 153 -16.53 1.17 10.30
CA PRO A 153 -16.47 0.07 9.36
C PRO A 153 -15.70 0.44 8.08
N VAL A 154 -14.88 -0.49 7.60
CA VAL A 154 -14.25 -0.45 6.27
C VAL A 154 -14.58 -1.77 5.57
N GLY A 155 -15.22 -1.69 4.41
CA GLY A 155 -15.50 -2.85 3.58
C GLY A 155 -14.24 -3.41 2.93
N ILE A 156 -14.25 -4.72 2.67
CA ILE A 156 -13.24 -5.44 1.89
C ILE A 156 -13.96 -5.99 0.68
N THR A 157 -13.69 -5.42 -0.50
CA THR A 157 -14.31 -5.83 -1.76
C THR A 157 -13.92 -7.27 -2.09
N ARG A 158 -12.63 -7.59 -1.98
CA ARG A 158 -12.11 -8.94 -2.27
C ARG A 158 -10.77 -9.19 -1.60
N VAL A 159 -10.51 -10.48 -1.36
CA VAL A 159 -9.21 -11.05 -1.07
C VAL A 159 -8.96 -12.16 -2.08
N HIS A 160 -7.82 -12.15 -2.76
CA HIS A 160 -7.51 -13.19 -3.73
C HIS A 160 -6.02 -13.53 -3.78
N LEU A 161 -5.70 -14.68 -4.36
CA LEU A 161 -4.32 -15.17 -4.50
C LEU A 161 -3.78 -14.95 -5.90
N GLU A 162 -2.53 -14.55 -5.97
CA GLU A 162 -1.83 -14.41 -7.24
C GLU A 162 -0.33 -14.66 -7.12
N GLU A 163 0.35 -14.80 -8.25
CA GLU A 163 1.80 -14.92 -8.28
C GLU A 163 2.50 -13.58 -8.54
N ASP A 164 3.59 -13.30 -7.82
CA ASP A 164 4.39 -12.08 -8.03
C ASP A 164 5.19 -12.16 -9.36
N PRO A 165 5.33 -11.07 -10.13
CA PRO A 165 6.31 -10.96 -11.21
C PRO A 165 7.77 -10.98 -10.75
N ALA A 166 8.68 -11.13 -11.72
CA ALA A 166 10.13 -11.02 -11.50
C ALA A 166 10.54 -9.61 -11.05
N SER A 167 11.79 -9.46 -10.63
CA SER A 167 12.38 -8.16 -10.32
C SER A 167 13.05 -7.57 -11.57
N LEU A 168 12.90 -6.26 -11.77
CA LEU A 168 13.59 -5.50 -12.80
C LEU A 168 14.67 -4.61 -12.17
N VAL A 169 15.88 -4.71 -12.69
CA VAL A 169 17.02 -3.89 -12.25
C VAL A 169 17.47 -3.01 -13.41
N HIS A 170 17.40 -1.70 -13.20
CA HIS A 170 17.88 -0.68 -14.12
C HIS A 170 19.26 -0.19 -13.63
N PRO A 171 20.39 -0.62 -14.23
CA PRO A 171 21.73 -0.38 -13.66
C PRO A 171 22.11 1.10 -13.50
N SER A 172 21.50 1.97 -14.31
CA SER A 172 21.70 3.42 -14.27
C SER A 172 20.41 4.17 -13.88
N GLY A 173 19.49 3.48 -13.22
CA GLY A 173 18.18 4.02 -12.86
C GLY A 173 17.16 4.01 -14.01
N VAL A 174 15.90 4.27 -13.64
CA VAL A 174 14.76 4.35 -14.56
C VAL A 174 14.97 5.54 -15.51
N GLY A 175 14.90 5.31 -16.81
CA GLY A 175 15.11 6.33 -17.86
C GLY A 175 16.57 6.58 -18.26
N GLY A 176 17.54 6.26 -17.39
CA GLY A 176 18.97 6.37 -17.70
C GLY A 176 19.61 5.08 -18.26
N SER A 177 18.94 3.94 -18.08
CA SER A 177 19.47 2.63 -18.46
C SER A 177 19.12 2.26 -19.92
N ARG A 178 20.11 1.82 -20.70
CA ARG A 178 19.92 1.33 -22.08
C ARG A 178 19.39 -0.11 -22.15
N PHE A 179 19.45 -0.83 -21.05
CA PHE A 179 18.96 -2.19 -20.90
C PHE A 179 18.38 -2.36 -19.49
N VAL A 180 17.59 -3.40 -19.32
CA VAL A 180 17.06 -3.83 -18.03
C VAL A 180 17.55 -5.25 -17.76
N LEU A 181 17.97 -5.52 -16.53
CA LEU A 181 18.31 -6.86 -16.07
C LEU A 181 17.09 -7.44 -15.35
N ILE A 182 16.82 -8.72 -15.59
CA ILE A 182 15.64 -9.41 -15.06
C ILE A 182 16.10 -10.51 -14.12
N ASP A 183 15.56 -10.52 -12.91
CA ASP A 183 15.77 -11.59 -11.92
C ASP A 183 14.46 -12.29 -11.57
N TYR A 184 14.32 -13.53 -12.04
CA TYR A 184 13.17 -14.40 -11.86
C TYR A 184 13.14 -15.11 -10.49
N ASN A 185 14.05 -14.81 -9.57
CA ASN A 185 14.01 -15.35 -8.21
C ASN A 185 12.67 -15.08 -7.50
N ARG A 186 12.11 -13.88 -7.67
CA ARG A 186 10.80 -13.49 -7.10
C ARG A 186 9.61 -14.05 -7.87
N SER A 187 9.76 -14.28 -9.17
CA SER A 187 8.66 -14.69 -10.05
C SER A 187 8.00 -15.98 -9.55
N GLY A 188 6.70 -15.94 -9.26
CA GLY A 188 5.96 -17.07 -8.71
C GLY A 188 5.79 -17.05 -7.19
N ASN A 189 6.37 -16.09 -6.46
CA ASN A 189 6.12 -15.94 -5.02
C ASN A 189 4.61 -15.76 -4.77
N PRO A 190 4.03 -16.36 -3.70
CA PRO A 190 2.61 -16.22 -3.44
C PRO A 190 2.29 -14.84 -2.87
N LEU A 191 1.37 -14.13 -3.51
CA LEU A 191 0.78 -12.90 -3.00
C LEU A 191 -0.67 -13.15 -2.60
N ALA A 192 -1.13 -12.43 -1.58
CA ALA A 192 -2.53 -12.13 -1.40
C ALA A 192 -2.76 -10.66 -1.76
N GLU A 193 -3.72 -10.40 -2.64
CA GLU A 193 -4.23 -9.06 -2.91
C GLU A 193 -5.48 -8.82 -2.07
N ILE A 194 -5.51 -7.68 -1.38
CA ILE A 194 -6.61 -7.21 -0.55
C ILE A 194 -7.09 -5.88 -1.12
N VAL A 195 -8.34 -5.84 -1.58
CA VAL A 195 -8.96 -4.62 -2.11
C VAL A 195 -9.99 -4.11 -1.12
N SER A 196 -9.77 -2.92 -0.58
CA SER A 196 -10.76 -2.27 0.28
C SER A 196 -11.91 -1.68 -0.55
N ALA A 197 -13.08 -1.56 0.06
CA ALA A 197 -14.10 -0.65 -0.40
C ALA A 197 -13.59 0.81 -0.27
N PRO A 198 -14.15 1.76 -1.05
CA PRO A 198 -13.78 3.17 -0.97
C PRO A 198 -14.43 3.87 0.24
N ASP A 199 -14.21 3.34 1.45
CA ASP A 199 -14.88 3.79 2.68
C ASP A 199 -14.04 4.76 3.52
N MET A 200 -12.74 4.86 3.26
CA MET A 200 -11.82 5.67 4.06
C MET A 200 -11.94 7.15 3.68
N ALA A 201 -12.11 8.01 4.69
CA ALA A 201 -12.41 9.43 4.51
C ALA A 201 -11.21 10.36 4.76
N SER A 202 -10.04 9.81 5.10
CA SER A 202 -8.82 10.60 5.27
C SER A 202 -7.56 9.73 5.11
N PRO A 203 -6.39 10.33 4.82
CA PRO A 203 -5.11 9.62 4.85
C PRO A 203 -4.81 8.98 6.22
N ALA A 204 -5.30 9.56 7.32
CA ALA A 204 -5.14 9.00 8.65
C ALA A 204 -5.96 7.70 8.84
N GLU A 205 -7.19 7.66 8.31
CA GLU A 205 -7.98 6.40 8.29
C GLU A 205 -7.30 5.32 7.45
N ALA A 206 -6.69 5.69 6.31
CA ALA A 206 -5.91 4.76 5.50
C ALA A 206 -4.71 4.19 6.26
N ARG A 207 -3.97 5.04 6.99
CA ARG A 207 -2.89 4.60 7.88
C ARG A 207 -3.40 3.63 8.95
N ASP A 208 -4.52 3.95 9.60
CA ASP A 208 -5.07 3.11 10.65
C ASP A 208 -5.53 1.74 10.11
N PHE A 209 -6.08 1.71 8.89
CA PHE A 209 -6.42 0.47 8.19
C PHE A 209 -5.19 -0.38 7.88
N LEU A 210 -4.11 0.24 7.38
CA LEU A 210 -2.85 -0.43 7.11
C LEU A 210 -2.21 -1.00 8.39
N ASN A 211 -2.27 -0.26 9.50
CA ASN A 211 -1.79 -0.73 10.80
C ASN A 211 -2.61 -1.93 11.32
N TRP A 212 -3.94 -1.89 11.16
CA TRP A 212 -4.80 -3.02 11.47
C TRP A 212 -4.43 -4.25 10.61
N LEU A 213 -4.24 -4.06 9.30
CA LEU A 213 -3.90 -5.16 8.39
C LEU A 213 -2.56 -5.80 8.76
N LEU A 214 -1.52 -4.98 8.99
CA LEU A 214 -0.22 -5.47 9.46
C LEU A 214 -0.31 -6.29 10.74
N THR A 215 -1.03 -5.75 11.73
CA THR A 215 -1.18 -6.41 13.03
C THR A 215 -1.87 -7.76 12.86
N THR A 216 -2.87 -7.80 11.99
CA THR A 216 -3.61 -9.03 11.64
C THR A 216 -2.71 -10.04 10.93
N LEU A 217 -1.95 -9.60 9.92
CA LEU A 217 -1.01 -10.45 9.18
C LEU A 217 0.09 -11.04 10.09
N ASP A 218 0.65 -10.25 11.01
CA ASP A 218 1.64 -10.70 11.99
C ASP A 218 1.02 -11.68 13.00
N TYR A 219 -0.18 -11.36 13.51
CA TYR A 219 -0.90 -12.22 14.45
C TYR A 219 -1.23 -13.59 13.86
N LEU A 220 -1.64 -13.63 12.59
CA LEU A 220 -1.89 -14.87 11.85
C LEU A 220 -0.60 -15.64 11.51
N GLY A 221 0.57 -14.99 11.57
CA GLY A 221 1.86 -15.59 11.24
C GLY A 221 2.03 -15.91 9.74
N ILE A 222 1.21 -15.33 8.88
CA ILE A 222 1.15 -15.61 7.43
C ILE A 222 1.99 -14.65 6.59
N PHE A 223 2.64 -13.67 7.22
CA PHE A 223 3.47 -12.64 6.60
C PHE A 223 4.85 -12.58 7.29
N ALA A 224 5.91 -12.25 6.55
CA ALA A 224 7.24 -12.04 7.13
C ALA A 224 7.42 -10.56 7.50
N LYS A 225 8.02 -10.24 8.65
CA LYS A 225 8.10 -8.85 9.16
C LYS A 225 8.87 -7.89 8.25
N ASP A 226 9.73 -8.45 7.42
CA ASP A 226 10.62 -7.85 6.45
C ASP A 226 10.11 -7.99 5.00
N ALA A 227 8.93 -8.59 4.80
CA ALA A 227 8.30 -8.66 3.49
C ALA A 227 7.81 -7.28 3.04
N ILE A 228 7.87 -7.07 1.73
CA ILE A 228 7.45 -5.83 1.08
C ILE A 228 5.92 -5.85 0.94
N ILE A 229 5.26 -4.81 1.44
CA ILE A 229 3.87 -4.51 1.08
C ILE A 229 3.88 -3.41 0.03
N LYS A 230 3.28 -3.72 -1.11
CA LYS A 230 2.98 -2.76 -2.16
C LYS A 230 1.53 -2.36 -2.02
N ALA A 231 1.24 -1.08 -2.18
CA ALA A 231 -0.12 -0.62 -2.24
C ALA A 231 -0.30 0.36 -3.39
N ASP A 232 -1.38 0.16 -4.11
CA ASP A 232 -1.94 1.16 -5.00
C ASP A 232 -3.08 1.86 -4.27
N ALA A 233 -3.10 3.19 -4.34
CA ALA A 233 -4.01 4.01 -3.58
C ALA A 233 -4.95 4.78 -4.51
N ASN A 234 -6.24 4.58 -4.34
CA ASN A 234 -7.27 5.29 -5.08
C ASN A 234 -7.80 6.43 -4.22
N VAL A 235 -7.84 7.65 -4.76
CA VAL A 235 -8.32 8.83 -4.04
C VAL A 235 -9.16 9.73 -4.95
N SER A 236 -10.25 10.24 -4.40
CA SER A 236 -11.11 11.23 -5.03
C SER A 236 -11.68 12.18 -3.99
N ILE A 237 -12.03 13.39 -4.43
CA ILE A 237 -12.63 14.42 -3.58
C ILE A 237 -14.00 14.84 -4.11
N LYS A 238 -14.86 15.34 -3.23
CA LYS A 238 -16.23 15.72 -3.59
C LYS A 238 -16.28 16.81 -4.67
N GLU A 239 -15.42 17.82 -4.60
CA GLU A 239 -15.43 18.98 -5.49
C GLU A 239 -15.04 18.61 -6.92
N SER A 240 -14.21 17.57 -7.10
CA SER A 240 -13.88 17.03 -8.43
C SER A 240 -14.98 16.10 -8.97
N GLY A 241 -16.16 16.09 -8.35
CA GLY A 241 -17.24 15.14 -8.68
C GLY A 241 -16.88 13.69 -8.37
N TYR A 242 -15.95 13.46 -7.42
CA TYR A 242 -15.35 12.16 -7.14
C TYR A 242 -14.60 11.54 -8.33
N THR A 243 -13.97 12.38 -9.17
CA THR A 243 -13.08 11.89 -10.23
C THR A 243 -11.88 11.16 -9.61
N ARG A 244 -11.76 9.85 -9.90
CA ARG A 244 -10.78 8.95 -9.28
C ARG A 244 -9.39 9.13 -9.87
N VAL A 245 -8.40 9.35 -9.00
CA VAL A 245 -6.98 9.22 -9.34
C VAL A 245 -6.41 8.01 -8.61
N GLU A 246 -5.68 7.19 -9.35
CA GLU A 246 -4.95 6.04 -8.83
C GLU A 246 -3.47 6.42 -8.67
N ILE A 247 -2.88 6.15 -7.50
CA ILE A 247 -1.47 6.40 -7.22
C ILE A 247 -0.77 5.04 -7.09
N LYS A 248 0.18 4.77 -7.99
CA LYS A 248 1.00 3.55 -8.00
C LYS A 248 2.42 3.79 -7.50
N ASN A 249 3.15 2.69 -7.33
CA ASN A 249 4.56 2.65 -6.91
C ASN A 249 4.79 3.21 -5.50
N ILE A 250 3.81 3.05 -4.61
CA ILE A 250 3.97 3.43 -3.21
C ILE A 250 4.54 2.25 -2.44
N THR A 251 5.69 2.46 -1.80
CA THR A 251 6.33 1.46 -0.96
C THR A 251 6.38 1.95 0.48
N GLY A 252 5.74 1.20 1.38
CA GLY A 252 5.69 1.49 2.82
C GLY A 252 4.55 2.39 3.26
N PHE A 253 4.03 2.16 4.47
CA PHE A 253 2.79 2.79 4.95
C PHE A 253 2.88 4.30 5.15
N LYS A 254 4.04 4.78 5.63
CA LYS A 254 4.28 6.22 5.77
C LYS A 254 4.15 6.93 4.43
N GLU A 255 4.59 6.29 3.35
CA GLU A 255 4.53 6.86 2.01
C GLU A 255 3.11 6.84 1.45
N ILE A 256 2.28 5.85 1.80
CA ILE A 256 0.86 5.83 1.42
C ILE A 256 0.11 7.01 2.03
N GLU A 257 0.27 7.27 3.32
CA GLU A 257 -0.36 8.42 3.98
C GLU A 257 0.11 9.74 3.35
N ARG A 258 1.42 9.88 3.08
CA ARG A 258 1.98 11.07 2.43
C ARG A 258 1.46 11.26 1.01
N ALA A 259 1.39 10.20 0.22
CA ALA A 259 0.92 10.22 -1.17
C ALA A 259 -0.56 10.62 -1.23
N LEU A 260 -1.40 10.00 -0.40
CA LEU A 260 -2.82 10.33 -0.27
C LEU A 260 -3.03 11.80 0.15
N ALA A 261 -2.27 12.27 1.13
CA ALA A 261 -2.37 13.66 1.59
C ALA A 261 -1.95 14.66 0.51
N TYR A 262 -0.87 14.37 -0.22
CA TYR A 262 -0.43 15.22 -1.34
C TYR A 262 -1.47 15.24 -2.45
N GLU A 263 -1.97 14.08 -2.87
CA GLU A 263 -2.90 13.98 -4.00
C GLU A 263 -4.25 14.63 -3.70
N ALA A 264 -4.79 14.44 -2.49
CA ALA A 264 -6.02 15.12 -2.07
C ALA A 264 -5.85 16.65 -2.11
N GLU A 265 -4.70 17.17 -1.67
CA GLU A 265 -4.41 18.61 -1.73
C GLU A 265 -4.19 19.10 -3.17
N ARG A 266 -3.58 18.29 -4.04
CA ARG A 266 -3.41 18.60 -5.46
C ARG A 266 -4.75 18.68 -6.18
N GLN A 267 -5.65 17.71 -5.95
CA GLN A 267 -7.01 17.74 -6.50
C GLN A 267 -7.77 18.98 -6.02
N ARG A 268 -7.59 19.39 -4.75
CA ARG A 268 -8.25 20.59 -4.20
C ARG A 268 -7.74 21.90 -4.83
N LYS A 269 -6.45 21.97 -5.15
CA LYS A 269 -5.84 23.18 -5.73
C LYS A 269 -6.22 23.39 -7.20
N ASP A 270 -6.56 22.32 -7.91
CA ASP A 270 -6.89 22.34 -9.33
C ASP A 270 -8.04 21.37 -9.60
N VAL A 271 -9.21 21.70 -9.05
CA VAL A 271 -10.42 20.85 -9.11
C VAL A 271 -10.86 20.59 -10.54
N ASP A 272 -10.85 21.63 -11.39
CA ASP A 272 -11.26 21.54 -12.80
C ASP A 272 -10.24 20.76 -13.65
N GLY A 273 -8.99 20.69 -13.20
CA GLY A 273 -7.91 19.92 -13.85
C GLY A 273 -7.83 18.45 -13.39
N VAL A 274 -8.72 17.99 -12.50
CA VAL A 274 -8.75 16.57 -12.10
C VAL A 274 -9.35 15.74 -13.22
N VAL A 275 -8.56 14.79 -13.73
CA VAL A 275 -8.98 13.79 -14.71
C VAL A 275 -8.77 12.40 -14.13
N GLN A 276 -9.49 11.41 -14.65
CA GLN A 276 -9.23 10.02 -14.32
C GLN A 276 -7.89 9.61 -14.94
N GLU A 277 -6.90 9.39 -14.09
CA GLU A 277 -5.54 9.01 -14.50
C GLU A 277 -4.85 8.18 -13.43
N THR A 278 -3.79 7.51 -13.84
CA THR A 278 -2.84 6.86 -12.93
C THR A 278 -1.60 7.74 -12.78
N ARG A 279 -1.17 7.97 -11.55
CA ARG A 279 0.00 8.76 -11.18
C ARG A 279 0.99 7.89 -10.41
N SER A 280 2.27 8.25 -10.42
CA SER A 280 3.31 7.61 -9.61
C SER A 280 3.71 8.49 -8.42
N TRP A 281 4.04 7.86 -7.29
CA TRP A 281 4.56 8.56 -6.11
C TRP A 281 6.09 8.72 -6.19
N ASP A 282 6.57 9.96 -6.11
CA ASP A 282 7.99 10.31 -5.97
C ASP A 282 8.26 10.66 -4.50
N ALA A 283 8.72 9.69 -3.71
CA ALA A 283 8.91 9.83 -2.27
C ALA A 283 9.96 10.89 -1.88
N LEU A 284 10.98 11.08 -2.74
CA LEU A 284 12.06 12.06 -2.54
C LEU A 284 11.56 13.49 -2.77
N ALA A 285 10.85 13.73 -3.86
CA ALA A 285 10.26 15.03 -4.14
C ALA A 285 8.99 15.28 -3.30
N GLY A 286 8.35 14.22 -2.79
CA GLY A 286 7.09 14.28 -2.05
C GLY A 286 5.90 14.70 -2.91
N VAL A 287 5.86 14.26 -4.18
CA VAL A 287 4.83 14.65 -5.16
C VAL A 287 4.34 13.43 -5.95
N THR A 288 3.11 13.51 -6.47
CA THR A 288 2.60 12.58 -7.49
C THR A 288 2.89 13.13 -8.90
N ARG A 289 3.27 12.26 -9.83
CA ARG A 289 3.50 12.61 -11.25
C ARG A 289 2.57 11.80 -12.14
N SER A 290 1.96 12.45 -13.14
CA SER A 290 1.14 11.75 -14.14
C SER A 290 1.98 10.69 -14.84
N MET A 291 1.46 9.46 -14.93
CA MET A 291 2.07 8.43 -15.76
C MET A 291 1.54 8.54 -17.18
N ARG A 292 2.35 8.14 -18.15
CA ARG A 292 1.96 8.15 -19.57
C ARG A 292 0.63 7.39 -19.72
N THR A 293 -0.32 7.98 -20.43
CA THR A 293 -1.64 7.38 -20.73
C THR A 293 -1.46 6.15 -21.61
N LYS A 294 -1.68 4.94 -21.07
CA LYS A 294 -1.99 3.61 -21.69
C LYS A 294 -1.64 2.51 -20.67
N GLU A 295 -2.41 1.45 -20.41
CA GLU A 295 -3.52 0.76 -21.09
C GLU A 295 -4.65 0.51 -20.07
N THR A 296 -5.90 0.45 -20.52
CA THR A 296 -7.07 0.18 -19.66
C THR A 296 -7.05 -1.28 -19.17
N GLU A 297 -7.54 -1.55 -17.95
CA GLU A 297 -7.72 -2.94 -17.44
C GLU A 297 -8.53 -3.84 -18.41
N GLN A 298 -9.33 -3.24 -19.27
CA GLN A 298 -10.14 -3.90 -20.30
C GLN A 298 -9.32 -4.58 -21.41
N ASP A 299 -8.00 -4.33 -21.51
CA ASP A 299 -7.13 -4.96 -22.51
C ASP A 299 -6.53 -6.31 -22.06
N TYR A 300 -6.76 -6.73 -20.81
CA TYR A 300 -6.07 -7.90 -20.24
C TYR A 300 -6.66 -9.28 -20.60
N GLY A 301 -7.73 -9.32 -21.41
CA GLY A 301 -8.29 -10.54 -22.01
C GLY A 301 -9.04 -11.44 -21.05
#